data_AF-A0A7W5JU62-F1
#
_entry.id   AF-A0A7W5JU62-F1
#
_cell.length_a   1.000
_cell.length_b   1.000
_cell.length_c   1.000
_cell.angle_alpha   90.00
_cell.angle_beta   90.00
_cell.angle_gamma   90.00
#
_symmetry.space_group_name_H-M   'P 1'
#
loop_
_entity.id
_entity.type
_entity.pdbx_description
1 polymer ?
#
loop_
_entity_poly.entity_id
_entity_poly.type
_entity_poly.pdbx_seq_one_letter_code
_entity_poly.pdbx_strand_id
1 'polypeptide(L)'
;MILLLVVPIPFLGPDGYQALASGVQAAGVIITLGFIGIEMNQSRATSRARAQADLDEIARRDEERSRGRRQATLEFARSTLDYRYSNWEALPEDFDRGAVESMVNEFIAGREQRTLGRVLEYLGLLETLCTGIKLDIYDARTLYELYGGRVVATAQNYGLFIAWRRDLLGKKSLYVELESQAAEFERWTRLDA
;
A
#
# COMPACT_ATOMS: atom_id res chain seq x y z
N MET A 1 -53.08 16.47 16.74
CA MET A 1 -54.43 17.06 16.85
C MET A 1 -54.73 17.70 15.50
N ILE A 2 -55.47 17.00 14.63
CA ILE A 2 -55.72 17.43 13.24
C ILE A 2 -57.08 18.14 13.23
N LEU A 3 -57.09 19.43 12.87
CA LEU A 3 -58.29 20.24 12.70
C LEU A 3 -58.95 19.84 11.37
N LEU A 4 -60.08 19.15 11.42
CA LEU A 4 -60.92 18.85 10.25
C LEU A 4 -61.81 20.07 9.96
N LEU A 5 -61.46 20.81 8.90
CA LEU A 5 -62.23 21.94 8.41
C LEU A 5 -63.34 21.40 7.49
N VAL A 6 -64.56 21.32 8.01
CA VAL A 6 -65.76 20.89 7.26
C VAL A 6 -66.28 22.09 6.47
N VAL A 7 -66.11 22.08 5.15
CA VAL A 7 -66.69 23.07 4.23
C VAL A 7 -68.05 22.53 3.75
N PRO A 8 -69.13 23.34 3.74
CA PRO A 8 -70.44 22.88 3.30
C PRO A 8 -70.48 22.75 1.77
N ILE A 9 -70.92 21.59 1.27
CA ILE A 9 -71.03 21.30 -0.16
C ILE A 9 -72.42 21.73 -0.66
N PRO A 10 -72.55 22.59 -1.68
CA PRO A 10 -73.84 22.88 -2.30
C PRO A 10 -74.30 21.70 -3.16
N PHE A 11 -75.59 21.40 -3.10
CA PHE A 11 -76.28 20.38 -3.89
C PHE A 11 -76.06 20.62 -5.40
N LEU A 12 -75.30 19.74 -6.06
CA LEU A 12 -75.05 19.76 -7.51
C LEU A 12 -75.80 18.61 -8.17
N GLY A 13 -76.44 18.88 -9.32
CA GLY A 13 -77.19 17.89 -10.10
C GLY A 13 -76.31 16.79 -10.74
N PRO A 14 -76.94 15.78 -11.37
CA PRO A 14 -76.28 14.56 -11.84
C PRO A 14 -75.08 14.78 -12.77
N ASP A 15 -75.07 15.87 -13.54
CA ASP A 15 -73.99 16.21 -14.48
C ASP A 15 -72.76 16.85 -13.80
N GLY A 16 -72.92 17.39 -12.58
CA GLY A 16 -71.83 17.96 -11.78
C GLY A 16 -70.94 16.90 -11.13
N TYR A 17 -71.48 15.70 -10.89
CA TYR A 17 -70.74 14.59 -10.28
C TYR A 17 -69.70 13.98 -11.23
N GLN A 18 -69.95 13.97 -12.55
CA GLN A 18 -68.96 13.46 -13.51
C GLN A 18 -67.78 14.41 -13.73
N ALA A 19 -68.00 15.74 -13.63
CA ALA A 19 -66.93 16.74 -13.72
C ALA A 19 -66.04 16.77 -12.45
N LEU A 20 -66.63 16.54 -11.28
CA LEU A 20 -65.86 16.36 -10.03
C LEU A 20 -65.10 15.03 -10.00
N ALA A 21 -65.66 13.96 -10.54
CA ALA A 21 -64.99 12.66 -10.59
C ALA A 21 -63.73 12.68 -11.49
N SER A 22 -63.76 13.38 -12.63
CA SER A 22 -62.59 13.50 -13.52
C SER A 22 -61.52 14.47 -12.99
N GLY A 23 -61.91 15.57 -12.33
CA GLY A 23 -60.99 16.51 -11.68
C GLY A 23 -60.30 15.93 -10.44
N VAL A 24 -61.03 15.18 -9.61
CA VAL A 24 -60.48 14.53 -8.40
C VAL A 24 -59.55 13.36 -8.77
N GLN A 25 -59.83 12.62 -9.85
CA GLN A 25 -58.91 11.58 -10.34
C GLN A 25 -57.62 12.16 -10.95
N ALA A 26 -57.69 13.29 -11.67
CA ALA A 26 -56.50 13.94 -12.22
C ALA A 26 -55.62 14.59 -11.13
N ALA A 27 -56.22 15.22 -10.11
CA ALA A 27 -55.48 15.79 -8.99
C ALA A 27 -54.80 14.72 -8.11
N GLY A 28 -55.45 13.58 -7.90
CA GLY A 28 -54.88 12.44 -7.18
C GLY A 28 -53.59 11.91 -7.83
N VAL A 29 -53.57 11.72 -9.15
CA VAL A 29 -52.41 11.19 -9.89
C VAL A 29 -51.22 12.17 -9.87
N ILE A 30 -51.46 13.48 -9.95
CA ILE A 30 -50.39 14.50 -9.89
C ILE A 30 -49.76 14.57 -8.50
N ILE A 31 -50.56 14.46 -7.43
CA ILE A 31 -50.05 14.45 -6.06
C ILE A 31 -49.23 13.18 -5.79
N THR A 32 -49.68 11.99 -6.22
CA THR A 32 -48.93 10.75 -6.01
C THR A 32 -47.59 10.72 -6.78
N LEU A 33 -47.54 11.25 -8.02
CA LEU A 33 -46.30 11.37 -8.79
C LEU A 33 -45.31 12.39 -8.19
N GLY A 34 -45.82 13.48 -7.59
CA GLY A 34 -45.00 14.47 -6.90
C GLY A 34 -44.29 13.89 -5.66
N PHE A 35 -44.97 13.06 -4.87
CA PHE A 35 -44.37 12.38 -3.71
C PHE A 35 -43.30 11.36 -4.12
N ILE A 36 -43.53 10.56 -5.18
CA ILE A 36 -42.54 9.61 -5.70
C ILE A 36 -41.27 10.36 -6.20
N GLY A 37 -41.43 11.52 -6.84
CA GLY A 37 -40.30 12.33 -7.30
C GLY A 37 -39.44 12.91 -6.18
N ILE A 38 -40.07 13.33 -5.07
CA ILE A 38 -39.39 13.87 -3.89
C ILE A 38 -38.64 12.76 -3.14
N GLU A 39 -39.25 11.60 -2.95
CA GLU A 39 -38.62 10.43 -2.31
C GLU A 39 -37.44 9.90 -3.13
N MET A 40 -37.56 9.83 -4.45
CA MET A 40 -36.46 9.43 -5.33
C MET A 40 -35.29 10.44 -5.31
N ASN A 41 -35.57 11.74 -5.20
CA ASN A 41 -34.51 12.76 -5.13
C ASN A 41 -33.76 12.70 -3.79
N GLN A 42 -34.49 12.51 -2.68
CA GLN A 42 -33.89 12.33 -1.34
C GLN A 42 -33.11 11.01 -1.25
N SER A 43 -33.60 9.93 -1.87
CA SER A 43 -32.88 8.66 -1.99
C SER A 43 -31.57 8.82 -2.77
N ARG A 44 -31.58 9.55 -3.89
CA ARG A 44 -30.35 9.82 -4.66
C ARG A 44 -29.36 10.70 -3.88
N ALA A 45 -29.84 11.69 -3.14
CA ALA A 45 -28.99 12.55 -2.32
C ALA A 45 -28.32 11.74 -1.18
N THR A 46 -29.08 10.87 -0.51
CA THR A 46 -28.56 10.01 0.56
C THR A 46 -27.63 8.91 0.02
N SER A 47 -27.93 8.31 -1.13
CA SER A 47 -27.03 7.37 -1.80
C SER A 47 -25.70 8.02 -2.20
N ARG A 48 -25.72 9.26 -2.70
CA ARG A 48 -24.50 10.02 -3.00
C ARG A 48 -23.68 10.34 -1.76
N ALA A 49 -24.34 10.75 -0.67
CA ALA A 49 -23.67 11.02 0.59
C ALA A 49 -23.00 9.76 1.20
N ARG A 50 -23.67 8.60 1.11
CA ARG A 50 -23.10 7.32 1.53
C ARG A 50 -21.92 6.90 0.65
N ALA A 51 -22.09 6.97 -0.67
CA ALA A 51 -21.00 6.65 -1.60
C ALA A 51 -19.77 7.53 -1.36
N GLN A 52 -19.96 8.83 -1.09
CA GLN A 52 -18.85 9.71 -0.75
C GLN A 52 -18.18 9.32 0.58
N ALA A 53 -18.97 9.02 1.61
CA ALA A 53 -18.44 8.57 2.90
C ALA A 53 -17.66 7.25 2.79
N ASP A 54 -18.12 6.32 1.96
CA ASP A 54 -17.43 5.04 1.70
C ASP A 54 -16.09 5.28 0.98
N LEU A 55 -16.06 6.20 0.01
CA LEU A 55 -14.82 6.58 -0.69
C LEU A 55 -13.83 7.27 0.27
N ASP A 56 -14.31 8.17 1.12
CA ASP A 56 -13.48 8.86 2.10
C ASP A 56 -12.93 7.87 3.15
N GLU A 57 -13.72 6.87 3.55
CA GLU A 57 -13.26 5.80 4.45
C GLU A 57 -12.17 4.94 3.80
N ILE A 58 -12.35 4.55 2.53
CA ILE A 58 -11.34 3.80 1.77
C ILE A 58 -10.04 4.60 1.69
N ALA A 59 -10.12 5.88 1.31
CA ALA A 59 -8.96 6.76 1.22
C ALA A 59 -8.21 6.88 2.57
N ARG A 60 -8.96 7.02 3.68
CA ARG A 60 -8.36 7.09 5.02
C ARG A 60 -7.65 5.78 5.39
N ARG A 61 -8.28 4.62 5.13
CA ARG A 61 -7.67 3.31 5.39
C ARG A 61 -6.39 3.11 4.57
N ASP A 62 -6.39 3.54 3.32
CA ASP A 62 -5.21 3.46 2.45
C ASP A 62 -4.09 4.37 2.95
N GLU A 63 -4.41 5.58 3.42
CA GLU A 63 -3.43 6.47 4.03
C GLU A 63 -2.84 5.89 5.33
N GLU A 64 -3.69 5.36 6.22
CA GLU A 64 -3.26 4.71 7.46
C GLU A 64 -2.35 3.50 7.16
N ARG A 65 -2.70 2.67 6.18
CA ARG A 65 -1.87 1.55 5.73
C ARG A 65 -0.54 2.04 5.17
N SER A 66 -0.54 3.08 4.33
CA SER A 66 0.68 3.68 3.78
C SER A 66 1.59 4.20 4.89
N ARG A 67 1.03 4.90 5.89
CA ARG A 67 1.79 5.39 7.05
C ARG A 67 2.38 4.26 7.87
N GLY A 68 1.58 3.21 8.14
CA GLY A 68 2.03 2.03 8.87
C GLY A 68 3.21 1.34 8.17
N ARG A 69 3.14 1.15 6.85
CA ARG A 69 4.23 0.58 6.06
C ARG A 69 5.50 1.42 6.12
N ARG A 70 5.38 2.74 5.97
CA ARG A 70 6.54 3.66 6.04
C ARG A 70 7.22 3.62 7.41
N GLN A 71 6.43 3.59 8.49
CA GLN A 71 6.97 3.46 9.84
C GLN A 71 7.65 2.10 10.04
N ALA A 72 7.03 1.00 9.61
CA ALA A 72 7.61 -0.33 9.69
C ALA A 72 8.93 -0.43 8.90
N THR A 73 9.01 0.19 7.71
CA THR A 73 10.26 0.30 6.94
C THR A 73 11.33 1.03 7.73
N LEU A 74 11.00 2.20 8.30
CA LEU A 74 11.96 3.01 9.07
C LEU A 74 12.53 2.24 10.26
N GLU A 75 11.67 1.55 11.01
CA GLU A 75 12.07 0.77 12.18
C GLU A 75 13.00 -0.39 11.80
N PHE A 76 12.63 -1.18 10.79
CA PHE A 76 13.45 -2.34 10.37
C PHE A 76 14.76 -1.91 9.68
N ALA A 77 14.70 -0.85 8.89
CA ALA A 77 15.89 -0.35 8.20
C ALA A 77 16.88 0.27 9.20
N ARG A 78 16.39 0.92 10.27
CA ARG A 78 17.22 1.32 11.42
C ARG A 78 17.87 0.13 12.11
N SER A 79 17.14 -0.96 12.40
CA SER A 79 17.76 -2.14 13.04
C SER A 79 18.84 -2.77 12.15
N THR A 80 18.66 -2.71 10.83
CA THR A 80 19.68 -3.16 9.86
C THR A 80 20.93 -2.29 9.92
N LEU A 81 20.78 -0.97 10.05
CA LEU A 81 21.91 -0.06 10.27
C LEU A 81 22.61 -0.29 11.61
N ASP A 82 21.85 -0.44 12.69
CA ASP A 82 22.41 -0.66 14.02
C ASP A 82 23.24 -1.96 14.03
N TYR A 83 22.78 -2.99 13.30
CA TYR A 83 23.57 -4.20 13.06
C TYR A 83 24.85 -3.91 12.27
N ARG A 84 24.73 -3.20 11.14
CA ARG A 84 25.89 -2.85 10.29
C ARG A 84 26.93 -2.03 11.07
N TYR A 85 26.48 -1.08 11.88
CA TYR A 85 27.31 -0.22 12.72
C TYR A 85 27.98 -1.01 13.85
N SER A 86 27.27 -1.89 14.53
CA SER A 86 27.88 -2.73 15.57
C SER A 86 28.95 -3.70 15.04
N ASN A 87 28.96 -3.95 13.72
CA ASN A 87 29.94 -4.78 13.02
C ASN A 87 30.89 -3.96 12.12
N TRP A 88 31.01 -2.64 12.31
CA TRP A 88 31.78 -1.76 11.41
C TRP A 88 33.25 -2.15 11.26
N GLU A 89 33.91 -2.61 12.33
CA GLU A 89 35.31 -3.02 12.31
C GLU A 89 35.52 -4.39 11.62
N ALA A 90 34.48 -5.21 11.59
CA ALA A 90 34.58 -6.60 11.13
C ALA A 90 34.07 -6.81 9.71
N LEU A 91 33.27 -5.88 9.21
CA LEU A 91 32.69 -5.91 7.88
C LEU A 91 33.23 -4.72 7.07
N PRO A 92 33.79 -4.95 5.88
CA PRO A 92 34.24 -3.88 5.01
C PRO A 92 33.08 -2.98 4.61
N GLU A 93 33.38 -1.75 4.21
CA GLU A 93 32.34 -0.85 3.74
C GLU A 93 31.69 -1.35 2.46
N ASP A 94 30.35 -1.23 2.39
CA ASP A 94 29.56 -1.82 1.30
C ASP A 94 29.93 -1.24 -0.06
N PHE A 95 30.48 -0.03 -0.09
CA PHE A 95 30.96 0.65 -1.29
C PHE A 95 32.41 0.33 -1.65
N ASP A 96 33.19 -0.26 -0.73
CA ASP A 96 34.57 -0.67 -0.98
C ASP A 96 34.60 -2.08 -1.59
N ARG A 97 34.46 -2.11 -2.91
CA ARG A 97 34.47 -3.34 -3.70
C ARG A 97 35.74 -4.17 -3.45
N GLY A 98 36.91 -3.53 -3.34
CA GLY A 98 38.18 -4.25 -3.17
C GLY A 98 38.27 -4.95 -1.82
N ALA A 99 37.86 -4.28 -0.75
CA ALA A 99 37.83 -4.87 0.58
C ALA A 99 36.79 -6.00 0.69
N VAL A 100 35.60 -5.83 0.09
CA VAL A 100 34.59 -6.88 0.02
C VAL A 100 35.11 -8.09 -0.75
N GLU A 101 35.64 -7.91 -1.96
CA GLU A 101 36.17 -9.00 -2.78
C GLU A 101 37.30 -9.76 -2.06
N SER A 102 38.22 -9.04 -1.39
CA SER A 102 39.29 -9.64 -0.60
C SER A 102 38.75 -10.53 0.52
N MET A 103 37.81 -10.02 1.32
CA MET A 103 37.16 -10.78 2.40
C MET A 103 36.43 -12.03 1.86
N VAL A 104 35.71 -11.90 0.75
CA VAL A 104 34.99 -13.02 0.13
C VAL A 104 35.95 -14.10 -0.35
N ASN A 105 37.09 -13.73 -0.94
CA ASN A 105 38.12 -14.67 -1.36
C ASN A 105 38.73 -15.43 -0.17
N GLU A 106 38.91 -14.78 0.98
CA GLU A 106 39.34 -15.43 2.22
C GLU A 106 38.32 -16.47 2.71
N PHE A 107 37.02 -16.19 2.58
CA PHE A 107 35.95 -17.15 2.91
C PHE A 107 35.97 -18.37 1.99
N ILE A 108 36.07 -18.15 0.68
CA ILE A 108 36.12 -19.21 -0.33
C ILE A 108 37.34 -20.10 -0.11
N ALA A 109 38.48 -19.50 0.25
CA ALA A 109 39.71 -20.23 0.55
C ALA A 109 39.71 -20.91 1.94
N GLY A 110 38.66 -20.71 2.75
CA GLY A 110 38.58 -21.28 4.10
C GLY A 110 39.54 -20.67 5.13
N ARG A 111 40.15 -19.52 4.82
CA ARG A 111 41.18 -18.88 5.65
C ARG A 111 40.62 -17.96 6.72
N GLU A 112 39.49 -17.31 6.43
CA GLU A 112 38.73 -16.52 7.39
C GLU A 112 37.32 -17.12 7.51
N GLN A 113 36.84 -17.31 8.73
CA GLN A 113 35.53 -17.91 9.02
C GLN A 113 34.86 -17.26 10.23
N ARG A 114 35.61 -16.47 11.02
CA ARG A 114 35.07 -15.79 12.22
C ARG A 114 34.07 -14.71 11.83
N THR A 115 34.29 -14.05 10.69
CA THR A 115 33.38 -13.00 10.19
C THR A 115 32.30 -13.51 9.24
N LEU A 116 32.36 -14.79 8.80
CA LEU A 116 31.36 -15.37 7.90
C LEU A 116 29.94 -15.28 8.47
N GLY A 117 29.76 -15.59 9.75
CA GLY A 117 28.46 -15.50 10.42
C GLY A 117 27.87 -14.09 10.37
N ARG A 118 28.71 -13.06 10.52
CA ARG A 118 28.30 -11.66 10.47
C ARG A 118 27.85 -11.23 9.07
N VAL A 119 28.56 -11.70 8.03
CA VAL A 119 28.16 -11.46 6.64
C VAL A 119 26.83 -12.15 6.33
N LEU A 120 26.67 -13.40 6.76
CA LEU A 120 25.43 -14.15 6.54
C LEU A 120 24.22 -13.47 7.20
N GLU A 121 24.39 -13.01 8.44
CA GLU A 121 23.35 -12.29 9.17
C GLU A 121 23.07 -10.92 8.55
N TYR A 122 24.10 -10.16 8.17
CA TYR A 122 23.92 -8.87 7.50
C TYR A 122 23.13 -9.00 6.18
N LEU A 123 23.56 -9.90 5.30
CA LEU A 123 22.87 -10.15 4.03
C LEU A 123 21.47 -10.75 4.27
N GLY A 124 21.29 -11.53 5.33
CA GLY A 124 19.99 -12.07 5.74
C GLY A 124 19.00 -10.98 6.19
N LEU A 125 19.46 -9.96 6.91
CA LEU A 125 18.64 -8.80 7.27
C LEU A 125 18.22 -8.02 6.02
N LEU A 126 19.14 -7.78 5.09
CA LEU A 126 18.83 -7.10 3.83
C LEU A 126 17.86 -7.91 2.95
N GLU A 127 18.04 -9.23 2.85
CA GLU A 127 17.09 -10.11 2.15
C GLU A 127 15.71 -10.08 2.80
N THR A 128 15.64 -10.07 4.15
CA THR A 128 14.37 -10.00 4.89
C THR A 128 13.66 -8.67 4.62
N LEU A 129 14.42 -7.57 4.60
CA LEU A 129 13.91 -6.24 4.28
C LEU A 129 13.37 -6.18 2.83
N CYS A 130 14.11 -6.73 1.86
CA CYS A 130 13.66 -6.76 0.47
C CYS A 130 12.46 -7.71 0.26
N THR A 131 12.42 -8.84 0.98
CA THR A 131 11.28 -9.75 1.00
C THR A 131 10.02 -9.04 1.52
N GLY A 132 10.15 -8.24 2.58
CA GLY A 132 9.03 -7.47 3.11
C GLY A 132 8.52 -6.39 2.15
N ILE A 133 9.37 -5.84 1.26
CA ILE A 133 8.91 -4.99 0.16
C ILE A 133 8.05 -5.79 -0.82
N LYS A 134 8.55 -6.95 -1.28
CA LYS A 134 7.80 -7.82 -2.21
C LYS A 134 6.44 -8.25 -1.65
N LEU A 135 6.36 -8.48 -0.34
CA LEU A 135 5.12 -8.85 0.35
C LEU A 135 4.22 -7.66 0.70
N ASP A 136 4.54 -6.45 0.23
CA ASP A 136 3.80 -5.21 0.50
C ASP A 136 3.71 -4.83 2.00
N ILE A 137 4.63 -5.37 2.82
CA ILE A 137 4.76 -5.08 4.25
C ILE A 137 5.54 -3.77 4.45
N TYR A 138 6.58 -3.57 3.64
CA TYR A 138 7.44 -2.39 3.68
C TYR A 138 7.21 -1.49 2.48
N ASP A 139 7.42 -0.20 2.66
CA ASP A 139 7.39 0.81 1.62
C ASP A 139 8.74 0.90 0.86
N ALA A 140 8.72 0.55 -0.42
CA ALA A 140 9.91 0.50 -1.27
C ALA A 140 10.54 1.87 -1.50
N ARG A 141 9.70 2.92 -1.68
CA ARG A 141 10.19 4.28 -1.92
C ARG A 141 10.93 4.81 -0.70
N THR A 142 10.36 4.62 0.49
CA THR A 142 11.02 4.97 1.75
C THR A 142 12.35 4.24 1.89
N LEU A 143 12.42 2.95 1.54
CA LEU A 143 13.69 2.23 1.58
C LEU A 143 14.72 2.82 0.61
N TYR A 144 14.32 3.14 -0.62
CA TYR A 144 15.21 3.73 -1.62
C TYR A 144 15.81 5.06 -1.17
N GLU A 145 15.00 5.97 -0.63
CA GLU A 145 15.45 7.29 -0.17
C GLU A 145 16.47 7.18 0.99
N LEU A 146 16.34 6.15 1.83
CA LEU A 146 17.23 5.96 2.99
C LEU A 146 18.48 5.14 2.64
N TYR A 147 18.32 4.09 1.84
CA TYR A 147 19.31 3.02 1.68
C TYR A 147 19.49 2.53 0.25
N GLY A 148 18.86 3.15 -0.75
CA GLY A 148 18.88 2.67 -2.13
C GLY A 148 20.29 2.40 -2.63
N GLY A 149 21.21 3.35 -2.45
CA GLY A 149 22.61 3.19 -2.84
C GLY A 149 23.34 2.06 -2.10
N ARG A 150 23.04 1.83 -0.82
CA ARG A 150 23.65 0.74 -0.04
C ARG A 150 23.11 -0.62 -0.47
N VAL A 151 21.80 -0.75 -0.69
CA VAL A 151 21.19 -1.99 -1.21
C VAL A 151 21.82 -2.38 -2.55
N VAL A 152 21.98 -1.40 -3.45
CA VAL A 152 22.64 -1.61 -4.75
C VAL A 152 24.10 -2.01 -4.58
N ALA A 153 24.88 -1.25 -3.81
CA ALA A 153 26.30 -1.53 -3.59
C ALA A 153 26.53 -2.90 -2.95
N THR A 154 25.72 -3.27 -1.95
CA THR A 154 25.81 -4.57 -1.29
C THR A 154 25.48 -5.70 -2.27
N ALA A 155 24.39 -5.60 -3.03
CA ALA A 155 24.02 -6.65 -3.99
C ALA A 155 25.12 -6.86 -5.06
N GLN A 156 25.73 -5.78 -5.53
CA GLN A 156 26.82 -5.84 -6.51
C GLN A 156 28.11 -6.40 -5.93
N ASN A 157 28.58 -5.84 -4.82
CA ASN A 157 29.90 -6.15 -4.27
C ASN A 157 29.92 -7.52 -3.57
N TYR A 158 28.80 -7.97 -2.99
CA TYR A 158 28.68 -9.32 -2.44
C TYR A 158 28.22 -10.36 -3.48
N GLY A 159 28.10 -10.01 -4.76
CA GLY A 159 27.64 -10.94 -5.80
C GLY A 159 28.47 -12.22 -5.89
N LEU A 160 29.79 -12.14 -5.74
CA LEU A 160 30.68 -13.30 -5.70
C LEU A 160 30.37 -14.22 -4.51
N PHE A 161 30.14 -13.64 -3.33
CA PHE A 161 29.77 -14.39 -2.13
C PHE A 161 28.42 -15.09 -2.28
N ILE A 162 27.43 -14.36 -2.80
CA ILE A 162 26.09 -14.88 -3.05
C ILE A 162 26.16 -16.07 -4.01
N ALA A 163 26.88 -15.95 -5.12
CA ALA A 163 27.09 -17.03 -6.07
C ALA A 163 27.76 -18.25 -5.42
N TRP A 164 28.87 -18.04 -4.70
CA TRP A 164 29.56 -19.12 -3.99
C TRP A 164 28.65 -19.85 -2.99
N ARG A 165 27.84 -19.10 -2.21
CA ARG A 165 26.89 -19.70 -1.26
C ARG A 165 25.76 -20.47 -1.93
N ARG A 166 25.24 -19.97 -3.06
CA ARG A 166 24.22 -20.66 -3.87
C ARG A 166 24.74 -22.01 -4.36
N ASP A 167 25.97 -22.04 -4.86
CA ASP A 167 26.63 -23.26 -5.34
C ASP A 167 26.91 -24.23 -4.20
N LEU A 168 27.49 -23.73 -3.10
CA LEU A 168 27.82 -24.53 -1.92
C LEU A 168 26.59 -25.22 -1.30
N LEU A 169 25.43 -24.54 -1.28
CA LEU A 169 24.21 -25.06 -0.67
C LEU A 169 23.24 -25.70 -1.68
N GLY A 170 23.50 -25.59 -2.99
CA GLY A 170 22.55 -25.98 -4.03
C GLY A 170 21.24 -25.19 -3.98
N LYS A 171 21.26 -23.94 -3.52
CA LYS A 171 20.06 -23.09 -3.31
C LYS A 171 20.12 -21.82 -4.15
N LYS A 172 19.62 -21.90 -5.38
CA LYS A 172 19.60 -20.76 -6.33
C LYS A 172 18.79 -19.55 -5.84
N SER A 173 17.84 -19.74 -4.94
CA SER A 173 16.95 -18.67 -4.45
C SER A 173 17.54 -17.81 -3.32
N LEU A 174 18.76 -18.11 -2.84
CA LEU A 174 19.37 -17.30 -1.78
C LEU A 174 19.60 -15.87 -2.26
N TYR A 175 19.14 -14.87 -1.50
CA TYR A 175 19.39 -13.45 -1.78
C TYR A 175 18.74 -12.91 -3.07
N VAL A 176 17.68 -13.58 -3.56
CA VAL A 176 16.99 -13.17 -4.80
C VAL A 176 16.25 -11.86 -4.62
N GLU A 177 15.65 -11.63 -3.46
CA GLU A 177 14.87 -10.41 -3.25
C GLU A 177 15.78 -9.18 -3.12
N LEU A 178 16.94 -9.34 -2.49
CA LEU A 178 18.00 -8.33 -2.45
C LEU A 178 18.46 -7.95 -3.86
N GLU A 179 18.83 -8.93 -4.69
CA GLU A 179 19.28 -8.67 -6.07
C GLU A 179 18.17 -8.03 -6.92
N SER A 180 16.92 -8.52 -6.79
CA SER A 180 15.77 -7.98 -7.50
C SER A 180 15.48 -6.53 -7.10
N GLN A 181 15.53 -6.22 -5.81
CA GLN A 181 15.27 -4.88 -5.31
C GLN A 181 16.39 -3.90 -5.70
N ALA A 182 17.65 -4.35 -5.65
CA ALA A 182 18.78 -3.57 -6.15
C ALA A 182 18.60 -3.20 -7.63
N ALA A 183 18.25 -4.18 -8.47
CA ALA A 183 18.00 -3.94 -9.89
C ALA A 183 16.82 -2.97 -10.13
N GLU A 184 15.82 -2.96 -9.25
CA GLU A 184 14.74 -1.98 -9.28
C GLU A 184 15.21 -0.57 -8.90
N PHE A 185 15.97 -0.43 -7.84
CA PHE A 185 16.53 0.85 -7.41
C PHE A 185 17.45 1.47 -8.46
N GLU A 186 18.29 0.66 -9.13
CA GLU A 186 19.09 1.14 -10.27
C GLU A 186 18.25 1.62 -11.45
N ARG A 187 17.05 1.07 -11.65
CA ARG A 187 16.12 1.60 -12.67
C ARG A 187 15.60 2.97 -12.25
N TRP A 188 15.25 3.17 -10.98
CA TRP A 188 14.76 4.46 -10.48
C TRP A 188 15.82 5.55 -10.63
N THR A 189 17.07 5.28 -10.27
CA THR A 189 18.17 6.25 -10.41
C THR A 189 18.40 6.69 -11.86
N ARG A 190 18.20 5.79 -12.83
CA ARG A 190 18.32 6.12 -14.26
C ARG A 190 17.16 6.96 -14.81
N LEU A 191 16.01 6.95 -14.14
CA LEU A 191 14.85 7.78 -14.54
C LEU A 191 14.93 9.20 -13.94
N ASP A 192 15.68 9.35 -12.86
CA ASP A 192 15.87 10.63 -12.15
C ASP A 192 17.07 11.45 -12.69
N ALA A 193 17.88 10.88 -13.62
CA ALA A 193 19.10 11.47 -14.19
C ALA A 193 18.88 12.02 -15.62
#